data_AF-A0A3D5PFM1-F1
#
_entry.id   AF-A0A3D5PFM1-F1
#
_cell.length_a   1.000
_cell.length_b   1.000
_cell.length_c   1.000
_cell.angle_alpha   90.00
_cell.angle_beta   90.00
_cell.angle_gamma   90.00
#
_symmetry.space_group_name_H-M   'P 1'
#
loop_
_entity.id
_entity.type
_entity.pdbx_description
1 polymer ?
#
loop_
_entity_poly.entity_id
_entity_poly.type
_entity_poly.pdbx_seq_one_letter_code
_entity_poly.pdbx_strand_id
1 'polypeptide(L)'
;FLGITFAFRWTGAALAAGIMGFPLMVRAIRLGIEAVDKGLEDAAATLGASRSAVFLHVTLPLVTPALLAGTVLGFAKAMGEFGATITFVASIPGQTETLPSAIYTLLQVPGGEDAALRLILLSVAVSILALAVSEVLARRAARKVAGL
;
A
#
# COMPACT_ATOMS: atom_id res chain seq x y z
N PHE A 1 -11.13 -28.89 1.43
CA PHE A 1 -10.14 -27.79 1.37
C PHE A 1 -10.56 -26.81 0.29
N LEU A 2 -10.47 -25.50 0.54
CA LEU A 2 -11.06 -24.41 -0.25
C LEU A 2 -10.56 -24.25 -1.71
N GLY A 3 -9.67 -25.09 -2.23
CA GLY A 3 -9.25 -25.07 -3.64
C GLY A 3 -8.49 -23.81 -4.11
N ILE A 4 -8.13 -22.91 -3.19
CA ILE A 4 -7.40 -21.68 -3.50
C ILE A 4 -5.90 -21.97 -3.50
N THR A 5 -5.25 -21.83 -4.65
CA THR A 5 -3.79 -21.97 -4.80
C THR A 5 -3.17 -20.59 -5.02
N PHE A 6 -2.32 -20.15 -4.10
CA PHE A 6 -1.58 -18.89 -4.22
C PHE A 6 -0.19 -19.05 -4.85
N ALA A 7 0.44 -20.21 -4.66
CA ALA A 7 1.72 -20.52 -5.28
C ALA A 7 1.61 -20.46 -6.82
N PHE A 8 2.62 -19.88 -7.47
CA PHE A 8 2.70 -19.72 -8.93
C PHE A 8 1.54 -18.94 -9.57
N ARG A 9 0.84 -18.09 -8.80
CA ARG A 9 -0.21 -17.19 -9.31
C ARG A 9 0.05 -15.75 -8.91
N TRP A 10 -0.44 -14.80 -9.71
CA TRP A 10 -0.33 -13.36 -9.43
C TRP A 10 -0.95 -13.00 -8.07
N THR A 11 -1.96 -13.74 -7.61
CA THR A 11 -2.56 -13.58 -6.28
C THR A 11 -1.56 -13.86 -5.16
N GLY A 12 -0.63 -14.78 -5.35
CA GLY A 12 0.47 -15.02 -4.42
C GLY A 12 1.49 -13.88 -4.42
N ALA A 13 1.76 -13.26 -5.57
CA ALA A 13 2.61 -12.06 -5.66
C ALA A 13 1.98 -10.88 -4.89
N ALA A 14 0.68 -10.66 -5.09
CA ALA A 14 -0.08 -9.64 -4.35
C ALA A 14 -0.10 -9.90 -2.84
N LEU A 15 -0.25 -11.16 -2.42
CA LEU A 15 -0.19 -11.55 -1.02
C LEU A 15 1.20 -11.30 -0.41
N ALA A 16 2.26 -11.71 -1.11
CA ALA A 16 3.64 -11.51 -0.67
C ALA A 16 3.94 -10.01 -0.49
N ALA A 17 3.60 -9.19 -1.48
CA ALA A 17 3.75 -7.74 -1.42
C ALA A 17 2.92 -7.11 -0.28
N GLY A 18 1.68 -7.59 -0.08
CA GLY A 18 0.81 -7.16 1.01
C GLY A 18 1.40 -7.43 2.37
N ILE A 19 1.88 -8.67 2.62
CA ILE A 19 2.52 -9.05 3.88
C ILE A 19 3.76 -8.19 4.16
N MET A 20 4.57 -7.93 3.13
CA MET A 20 5.79 -7.14 3.26
C MET A 20 5.52 -5.64 3.45
N GLY A 21 4.42 -5.11 2.89
CA GLY A 21 3.97 -3.73 3.06
C GLY A 21 3.17 -3.47 4.34
N PHE A 22 2.55 -4.51 4.90
CA PHE A 22 1.61 -4.40 6.01
C PHE A 22 2.19 -3.71 7.27
N PRO A 23 3.40 -4.03 7.77
CA PRO A 23 3.91 -3.42 9.00
C PRO A 23 4.12 -1.90 8.87
N LEU A 24 4.56 -1.43 7.70
CA LEU A 24 4.75 0.00 7.42
C LEU A 24 3.41 0.72 7.38
N MET A 25 2.42 0.14 6.71
CA MET A 25 1.06 0.66 6.64
C MET A 25 0.43 0.75 8.04
N VAL A 26 0.47 -0.33 8.82
CA VAL A 26 -0.09 -0.38 10.18
C VAL A 26 0.57 0.65 11.09
N ARG A 27 1.89 0.81 11.02
CA ARG A 27 2.60 1.80 11.84
C ARG A 27 2.11 3.21 11.57
N ALA A 28 1.96 3.59 10.30
CA ALA A 28 1.47 4.92 9.93
C ALA A 28 0.02 5.15 10.37
N ILE A 29 -0.84 4.16 10.19
CA ILE A 29 -2.25 4.22 10.61
C ILE A 29 -2.35 4.35 12.13
N ARG A 30 -1.59 3.55 12.88
CA ARG A 30 -1.58 3.56 14.34
C ARG A 30 -1.19 4.93 14.89
N LEU A 31 -0.15 5.56 14.33
CA LEU A 31 0.24 6.91 14.72
C LEU A 31 -0.88 7.93 14.50
N GLY A 32 -1.66 7.78 13.41
CA GLY A 32 -2.84 8.60 13.17
C GLY A 32 -3.97 8.39 14.18
N ILE A 33 -4.24 7.13 14.54
CA ILE A 33 -5.24 6.80 15.58
C ILE A 33 -4.81 7.39 16.93
N GLU A 34 -3.53 7.26 17.29
CA GLU A 34 -2.99 7.79 18.56
C GLU A 34 -3.00 9.32 18.63
N ALA A 35 -3.03 10.00 17.49
CA ALA A 35 -3.13 11.46 17.40
C ALA A 35 -4.57 11.99 17.53
N VAL A 36 -5.59 11.13 17.50
CA VAL A 36 -6.99 11.54 17.70
C VAL A 36 -7.21 11.96 19.15
N ASP A 37 -7.80 13.13 19.34
CA ASP A 37 -8.24 13.58 20.66
C ASP A 37 -9.42 12.73 21.16
N LYS A 38 -9.18 11.97 22.23
CA LYS A 38 -10.22 11.15 22.89
C LYS A 38 -11.39 11.99 23.42
N GLY A 39 -11.17 13.27 23.72
CA GLY A 39 -12.23 14.18 24.13
C GLY A 39 -13.35 14.32 23.10
N LEU A 40 -13.04 14.20 21.80
CA LEU A 40 -14.05 14.21 20.74
C LEU A 40 -14.92 12.96 20.76
N GLU A 41 -14.33 11.80 21.08
CA GLU A 41 -15.06 10.53 21.21
C GLU A 41 -15.94 10.53 22.46
N ASP A 42 -15.42 11.01 23.59
CA ASP A 42 -16.14 11.12 24.86
C ASP A 42 -17.31 12.12 24.78
N ALA A 43 -17.11 13.24 24.09
CA ALA A 43 -18.18 14.21 23.84
C ALA A 43 -19.31 13.61 22.99
N ALA A 44 -18.97 12.89 21.91
CA ALA A 44 -19.95 12.21 21.07
C ALA A 44 -20.72 11.12 21.85
N ALA A 45 -20.04 10.35 22.71
CA ALA A 45 -20.67 9.36 23.57
C ALA A 45 -21.64 10.01 24.58
N THR A 46 -21.29 11.18 25.14
CA THR A 46 -22.16 11.95 26.05
C THR A 46 -23.43 12.45 25.36
N LEU A 47 -23.37 12.72 24.05
CA LEU A 47 -24.54 13.07 23.23
C LEU A 47 -25.40 11.85 22.85
N GLY A 48 -25.09 10.67 23.38
CA GLY A 48 -25.85 9.44 23.14
C GLY A 48 -25.41 8.65 21.91
N ALA A 49 -24.28 8.99 21.27
CA ALA A 49 -23.77 8.23 20.14
C ALA A 49 -23.33 6.81 20.56
N SER A 50 -23.75 5.80 19.81
CA SER A 50 -23.27 4.43 19.99
C SER A 50 -21.79 4.31 19.59
N ARG A 51 -21.08 3.29 20.07
CA ARG A 51 -19.66 3.07 19.75
C ARG A 51 -19.38 2.98 18.25
N SER A 52 -20.30 2.39 17.47
CA SER A 52 -20.19 2.35 16.01
C SER A 52 -20.40 3.72 15.38
N ALA A 53 -21.30 4.55 15.93
CA ALA A 53 -21.51 5.91 15.47
C ALA A 53 -20.28 6.80 15.74
N VAL A 54 -19.69 6.70 16.94
CA VAL A 54 -18.44 7.39 17.30
C VAL A 54 -17.31 6.99 16.34
N PHE A 55 -17.11 5.69 16.12
CA PHE A 55 -16.10 5.22 15.19
C PHE A 55 -16.32 5.74 13.76
N LEU A 56 -17.54 5.63 13.21
CA LEU A 56 -17.82 5.98 11.82
C LEU A 56 -17.85 7.49 11.56
N HIS A 57 -18.28 8.30 12.52
CA HIS A 57 -18.51 9.74 12.32
C HIS A 57 -17.46 10.63 13.00
N VAL A 58 -16.67 10.11 13.95
CA VAL A 58 -15.62 10.86 14.66
C VAL A 58 -14.25 10.28 14.34
N THR A 59 -13.97 9.06 14.79
CA THR A 59 -12.63 8.46 14.69
C THR A 59 -12.21 8.24 13.23
N LEU A 60 -13.05 7.60 12.42
CA LEU A 60 -12.71 7.22 11.04
C LEU A 60 -12.44 8.44 10.14
N PRO A 61 -13.26 9.51 10.13
CA PRO A 61 -12.93 10.74 9.40
C PRO A 61 -11.62 11.38 9.86
N LEU A 62 -11.38 11.46 11.18
CA LEU A 62 -10.17 12.07 11.74
C LEU A 62 -8.90 11.27 11.40
N VAL A 63 -8.98 9.95 11.34
CA VAL A 63 -7.85 9.06 11.00
C VAL A 63 -7.70 8.88 9.48
N THR A 64 -8.67 9.31 8.67
CA THR A 64 -8.63 9.16 7.20
C THR A 64 -7.33 9.65 6.56
N PRO A 65 -6.74 10.82 6.92
CA PRO A 65 -5.45 11.24 6.39
C PRO A 65 -4.32 10.24 6.68
N ALA A 66 -4.32 9.63 7.87
CA ALA A 66 -3.34 8.62 8.25
C ALA A 66 -3.58 7.26 7.58
N LEU A 67 -4.84 6.89 7.34
CA LEU A 67 -5.20 5.73 6.49
C LEU A 67 -4.62 5.88 5.09
N LEU A 68 -4.80 7.05 4.49
CA LEU A 68 -4.28 7.35 3.16
C LEU A 68 -2.75 7.33 3.15
N ALA A 69 -2.09 8.00 4.10
CA ALA A 69 -0.64 7.99 4.23
C ALA A 69 -0.07 6.56 4.42
N GLY A 70 -0.70 5.74 5.27
CA GLY A 70 -0.31 4.35 5.45
C GLY A 70 -0.48 3.51 4.18
N THR A 71 -1.57 3.74 3.43
CA THR A 71 -1.81 3.06 2.15
C THR A 71 -0.75 3.43 1.11
N VAL A 72 -0.37 4.71 1.04
CA VAL A 72 0.71 5.22 0.16
C VAL A 72 2.04 4.53 0.49
N LEU A 73 2.40 4.44 1.78
CA LEU A 73 3.62 3.78 2.23
C LEU A 73 3.62 2.28 1.94
N GLY A 74 2.48 1.61 2.16
CA GLY A 74 2.31 0.21 1.82
C GLY A 74 2.48 -0.04 0.32
N PHE A 75 1.87 0.80 -0.52
CA PHE A 75 2.03 0.75 -1.96
C PHE A 75 3.49 0.97 -2.39
N ALA A 76 4.17 1.99 -1.83
CA ALA A 76 5.58 2.26 -2.10
C ALA A 76 6.45 1.03 -1.80
N LYS A 77 6.20 0.37 -0.66
CA LYS A 77 6.92 -0.84 -0.25
C LYS A 77 6.63 -2.03 -1.15
N ALA A 78 5.38 -2.18 -1.61
CA ALA A 78 4.94 -3.25 -2.49
C ALA A 78 5.55 -3.14 -3.89
N MET A 79 5.68 -1.92 -4.44
CA MET A 79 6.30 -1.67 -5.76
C MET A 79 7.75 -2.16 -5.84
N GLY A 80 8.48 -2.07 -4.73
CA GLY A 80 9.86 -2.57 -4.61
C GLY A 80 9.97 -4.01 -4.12
N GLU A 81 8.87 -4.75 -3.95
CA GLU A 81 8.93 -6.11 -3.42
C GLU A 81 9.44 -7.10 -4.45
N PHE A 82 10.54 -7.77 -4.11
CA PHE A 82 11.22 -8.76 -4.94
C PHE A 82 11.37 -10.10 -4.22
N GLY A 83 11.99 -10.09 -3.03
CA GLY A 83 12.46 -11.30 -2.35
C GLY A 83 11.34 -12.25 -1.94
N ALA A 84 10.26 -11.75 -1.33
CA ALA A 84 9.14 -12.60 -0.95
C ALA A 84 8.42 -13.15 -2.18
N THR A 85 8.24 -12.31 -3.21
CA THR A 85 7.54 -12.66 -4.46
C THR A 85 8.28 -13.74 -5.23
N ILE A 86 9.58 -13.55 -5.52
CA ILE A 86 10.37 -14.52 -6.29
C ILE A 86 10.44 -15.89 -5.59
N THR A 87 10.55 -15.88 -4.26
CA THR A 87 10.62 -17.11 -3.44
C THR A 87 9.29 -17.86 -3.43
N PHE A 88 8.17 -17.14 -3.40
CA PHE A 88 6.84 -17.74 -3.20
C PHE A 88 6.14 -18.13 -4.50
N VAL A 89 6.31 -17.35 -5.58
CA VAL A 89 5.59 -17.56 -6.84
C VAL A 89 6.47 -17.70 -8.07
N ALA A 90 7.80 -17.61 -7.93
CA ALA A 90 8.76 -17.54 -9.03
C ALA A 90 8.48 -16.39 -10.02
N SER A 91 9.33 -16.24 -11.04
CA SER A 91 9.11 -15.29 -12.13
C SER A 91 8.64 -16.03 -13.38
N ILE A 92 7.34 -16.26 -13.49
CA ILE A 92 6.72 -16.89 -14.66
C ILE A 92 6.28 -15.76 -15.61
N PRO A 93 6.89 -15.64 -16.82
CA PRO A 93 6.54 -14.60 -17.77
C PRO A 93 5.04 -14.59 -18.10
N GLY A 94 4.45 -13.39 -18.07
CA GLY A 94 3.01 -13.20 -18.34
C GLY A 94 2.06 -13.69 -17.24
N GLN A 95 2.56 -14.20 -16.11
CA GLN A 95 1.73 -14.73 -15.01
C GLN A 95 2.10 -14.13 -13.65
N THR A 96 3.36 -14.25 -13.23
CA THR A 96 3.83 -13.82 -11.90
C THR A 96 5.03 -12.88 -11.96
N GLU A 97 5.51 -12.59 -13.16
CA GLU A 97 6.61 -11.68 -13.40
C GLU A 97 6.25 -10.25 -12.97
N THR A 98 7.06 -9.70 -12.07
CA THR A 98 6.96 -8.32 -11.60
C THR A 98 8.09 -7.48 -12.19
N LEU A 99 7.96 -6.14 -12.15
CA LEU A 99 9.04 -5.26 -12.60
C LEU A 99 10.39 -5.59 -11.94
N PRO A 100 10.48 -5.78 -10.60
CA PRO A 100 11.73 -6.19 -9.97
C PRO A 100 12.27 -7.54 -10.47
N SER A 101 11.42 -8.55 -10.67
CA SER A 101 11.89 -9.87 -11.12
C SER A 101 12.32 -9.87 -12.58
N ALA A 102 11.66 -9.08 -13.44
CA ALA A 102 12.07 -8.86 -14.82
C ALA A 102 13.42 -8.15 -14.91
N ILE A 103 13.63 -7.08 -14.12
CA ILE A 103 14.91 -6.38 -14.02
C ILE A 103 16.01 -7.34 -13.58
N TYR A 104 15.77 -8.12 -12.51
CA TYR A 104 16.72 -9.12 -12.04
C TYR A 104 17.09 -10.12 -13.12
N THR A 105 16.11 -10.64 -13.86
CA THR A 105 16.32 -11.61 -14.93
C THR A 105 17.16 -11.02 -16.07
N LEU A 106 16.88 -9.78 -16.49
CA LEU A 106 17.63 -9.12 -17.56
C LEU A 106 19.09 -8.86 -17.18
N LEU A 107 19.37 -8.54 -15.92
CA LEU A 107 20.75 -8.35 -15.44
C LEU A 107 21.57 -9.64 -15.43
N GLN A 108 20.94 -10.82 -15.50
CA GLN A 108 21.62 -12.11 -15.61
C GLN A 108 21.94 -12.49 -17.06
N VAL A 109 21.39 -11.76 -18.05
CA VAL A 109 21.62 -12.01 -19.47
C VAL A 109 22.75 -11.10 -19.97
N PRO A 110 23.83 -11.64 -20.58
CA PRO A 110 24.86 -10.81 -21.19
C PRO A 110 24.29 -9.83 -22.22
N GLY A 111 24.57 -8.54 -22.07
CA GLY A 111 24.02 -7.47 -22.93
C GLY A 111 22.59 -7.03 -22.57
N GLY A 112 22.04 -7.51 -21.45
CA GLY A 112 20.71 -7.13 -20.96
C GLY A 112 20.64 -5.80 -20.23
N GLU A 113 21.78 -5.11 -20.00
CA GLU A 113 21.84 -3.91 -19.16
C GLU A 113 20.96 -2.78 -19.69
N ASP A 114 20.95 -2.54 -21.01
CA ASP A 114 20.13 -1.49 -21.63
C ASP A 114 18.63 -1.74 -21.44
N ALA A 115 18.21 -3.00 -21.53
CA ALA A 115 16.82 -3.39 -21.30
C ALA A 115 16.45 -3.25 -19.81
N ALA A 116 17.35 -3.67 -18.91
CA ALA A 116 17.16 -3.51 -17.47
C ALA A 116 17.05 -2.02 -17.08
N LEU A 117 17.90 -1.16 -17.63
CA LEU A 117 17.86 0.30 -17.40
C LEU A 117 16.52 0.91 -17.81
N ARG A 118 15.97 0.50 -18.97
CA ARG A 118 14.63 0.97 -19.41
C ARG A 118 13.54 0.58 -18.42
N LEU A 119 13.55 -0.66 -17.91
CA LEU A 119 12.59 -1.11 -16.92
C LEU A 119 12.78 -0.43 -15.55
N ILE A 120 14.02 -0.15 -15.15
CA ILE A 120 14.31 0.63 -13.94
C ILE A 120 13.71 2.03 -14.05
N LEU A 121 13.97 2.74 -15.16
CA LEU A 121 13.43 4.08 -15.38
C LEU A 121 11.90 4.08 -15.42
N LEU A 122 11.30 3.08 -16.08
CA LEU A 122 9.84 2.89 -16.08
C LEU A 122 9.30 2.65 -14.67
N SER A 123 9.93 1.76 -13.90
CA SER A 123 9.51 1.44 -12.52
C SER A 123 9.60 2.67 -11.61
N VAL A 124 10.66 3.46 -11.73
CA VAL A 124 10.83 4.72 -11.00
C VAL A 124 9.76 5.73 -11.40
N ALA A 125 9.51 5.91 -12.70
CA ALA A 125 8.48 6.82 -13.20
C ALA A 125 7.08 6.43 -12.72
N VAL A 126 6.72 5.15 -12.80
CA VAL A 126 5.43 4.61 -12.31
C VAL A 126 5.31 4.80 -10.81
N SER A 127 6.37 4.53 -10.04
CA SER A 127 6.37 4.69 -8.59
C SER A 127 6.18 6.16 -8.20
N ILE A 128 6.93 7.08 -8.80
CA ILE A 128 6.80 8.52 -8.53
C ILE A 128 5.41 9.03 -8.91
N LEU A 129 4.91 8.65 -10.09
CA LEU A 129 3.58 9.06 -10.55
C LEU A 129 2.49 8.55 -9.61
N ALA A 130 2.53 7.26 -9.25
CA ALA A 130 1.56 6.67 -8.35
C ALA A 130 1.58 7.30 -6.96
N LEU A 131 2.78 7.59 -6.41
CA LEU A 131 2.91 8.31 -5.14
C LEU A 131 2.40 9.75 -5.24
N ALA A 132 2.71 10.48 -6.30
CA ALA A 132 2.23 11.84 -6.51
C ALA A 132 0.70 11.88 -6.62
N VAL A 133 0.11 10.95 -7.38
CA VAL A 133 -1.35 10.82 -7.50
C VAL A 133 -1.96 10.46 -6.13
N SER A 134 -1.39 9.48 -5.43
CA SER A 134 -1.88 9.05 -4.12
C SER A 134 -1.83 10.18 -3.09
N GLU A 135 -0.75 10.96 -3.05
CA GLU A 135 -0.59 12.12 -2.19
C GLU A 135 -1.58 13.24 -2.54
N VAL A 136 -1.78 13.55 -3.82
CA VAL A 136 -2.75 14.56 -4.26
C VAL A 136 -4.17 14.16 -3.89
N LEU A 137 -4.55 12.90 -4.12
CA LEU A 137 -5.86 12.36 -3.73
C LEU A 137 -6.02 12.36 -2.21
N ALA A 138 -4.98 11.97 -1.47
CA ALA A 138 -4.97 11.98 -0.01
C ALA A 138 -5.20 13.38 0.54
N ARG A 139 -4.47 14.38 0.04
CA ARG A 139 -4.62 15.79 0.42
C ARG A 139 -5.98 16.36 0.05
N ARG A 140 -6.58 15.94 -1.06
CA ARG A 140 -7.94 16.37 -1.45
C ARG A 140 -8.99 15.76 -0.53
N ALA A 141 -8.89 14.47 -0.23
CA ALA A 141 -9.80 13.79 0.69
C ALA A 141 -9.70 14.39 2.11
N ALA A 142 -8.49 14.63 2.61
CA ALA A 142 -8.27 15.25 3.92
C ALA A 142 -8.88 16.66 4.00
N ARG A 143 -8.73 17.50 2.95
CA ARG A 143 -9.35 18.84 2.89
C ARG A 143 -10.87 18.78 2.96
N LYS A 144 -11.48 17.89 2.16
CA LYS A 144 -12.94 17.71 2.14
C LYS A 144 -13.49 17.25 3.49
N VAL A 145 -12.75 16.41 4.21
CA VAL A 145 -13.12 15.95 5.57
C VAL A 145 -12.94 17.07 6.61
N ALA A 146 -11.95 17.94 6.43
CA ALA A 146 -11.70 19.09 7.30
C ALA A 146 -12.69 20.26 7.10
N GLY A 147 -13.64 20.16 6.15
CA GLY A 147 -14.64 21.21 5.90
C GLY A 147 -14.11 22.44 5.15
N LEU A 148 -13.01 22.30 4.40
CA LEU A 148 -12.49 23.28 3.44
C LEU A 148 -12.85 22.88 2.01
#